data_AF-A0AAF0TGW4-F1
#
_entry.id   AF-A0AAF0TGW4-F1
#
_cell.length_a   1.000
_cell.length_b   1.000
_cell.length_c   1.000
_cell.angle_alpha   90.00
_cell.angle_beta   90.00
_cell.angle_gamma   90.00
#
_symmetry.space_group_name_H-M   'P 1'
#
loop_
_entity.id
_entity.type
_entity.pdbx_description
1 polymer ?
#
loop_
_entity_poly.entity_id
_entity_poly.type
_entity_poly.pdbx_seq_one_letter_code
_entity_poly.pdbx_strand_id
1 'polypeptide(L)'
;MNLSTSFNLFKKNFLFVGLTLIKISGVLVFFVKMAVVGDLALMGTKIKLIGKLEKRVFGVPLSTSPRFSFSQTRNLDVSKSRTAVRAVLQVEKIQSSGELKEGSLGFDVVSERELKQNGFLGLRKTKLVCTIGPACSSIDELEKLAIAGMNVARLNMCHNSREWHQDVIRKIKKLNQEKGYCVSVMIDTEGNQIQVDLGSSSSVKAEEDSIWYFTTEKFEGSRPFTIQANYEGFSEGVNSGDEIVIDGGMATFEVIEKVGNGLRCKCTDPGLLLPRAKLSFWRDGKLLGRDYDLPTLSTKDWSDIVFGISENIDFIAVSFVKDAGAITHLRDYLTTTSSKAIKVLAKIESLESLRRLEEIVEASDGIMIARGDLGVEIPLEQIPSVQKDITYVCRQLNKPVIVASQLLESMVEYPTPTRAEVADVSEAVRQYADALMLSGESAIGSYGMKALSVLRTTSTRMEQSCREENRQTLLHQRKLGASLPDQIAEQICNCAVEMADNLGVDAIFVYTRHGKMASLLSRNRPNPPVFAFTNNSSTQMALNLQWGVTPLLTDLSDDMEGNVKKTVELIKAKGMIKKDDAILVVSDIIPISTAQTIFQSIQVMTIT
;
A
#
# COMPACT_ATOMS: atom_id res chain seq x y z
N MET A 1 52.42 -17.04 17.48
CA MET A 1 53.19 -17.14 16.23
C MET A 1 52.29 -16.70 15.09
N ASN A 2 52.68 -15.60 14.45
CA ASN A 2 52.31 -15.06 13.13
C ASN A 2 50.94 -15.37 12.52
N LEU A 3 50.13 -14.32 12.37
CA LEU A 3 49.28 -14.09 11.20
C LEU A 3 49.22 -12.58 10.94
N SER A 4 50.18 -12.11 10.15
CA SER A 4 50.25 -10.76 9.61
C SER A 4 50.06 -10.82 8.10
N THR A 5 48.89 -10.45 7.58
CA THR A 5 48.74 -9.75 6.28
C THR A 5 47.28 -9.41 6.01
N SER A 6 47.08 -8.24 5.41
CA SER A 6 45.87 -7.78 4.69
C SER A 6 44.83 -6.98 5.49
N PHE A 7 45.19 -5.74 5.88
CA PHE A 7 44.27 -4.60 5.84
C PHE A 7 45.07 -3.33 5.51
N ASN A 8 45.03 -2.92 4.24
CA ASN A 8 45.77 -1.75 3.77
C ASN A 8 44.91 -0.99 2.75
N LEU A 9 43.90 -0.27 3.22
CA LEU A 9 43.17 0.74 2.44
C LEU A 9 42.27 1.58 3.36
N PHE A 10 42.86 2.49 4.13
CA PHE A 10 42.21 3.70 4.66
C PHE A 10 43.30 4.60 5.29
N LYS A 11 44.03 5.35 4.45
CA LYS A 11 44.89 6.46 4.89
C LYS A 11 44.22 7.76 4.46
N LYS A 12 43.60 8.47 5.41
CA LYS A 12 43.67 9.94 5.56
C LYS A 12 42.98 10.33 6.88
N ASN A 13 43.76 11.01 7.73
CA ASN A 13 43.37 11.85 8.88
C ASN A 13 42.88 11.21 10.19
N PHE A 14 43.73 10.41 10.85
CA PHE A 14 43.66 10.25 12.31
C PHE A 14 45.06 10.18 12.93
N LEU A 15 45.35 11.01 13.94
CA LEU A 15 46.58 10.96 14.75
C LEU A 15 46.32 10.13 16.01
N PHE A 16 47.16 9.13 16.28
CA PHE A 16 47.05 8.23 17.45
C PHE A 16 47.81 8.84 18.64
N VAL A 17 47.13 9.15 19.75
CA VAL A 17 47.76 9.91 20.88
C VAL A 17 47.86 9.10 22.19
N GLY A 18 47.80 7.77 22.12
CA GLY A 18 48.22 6.90 23.22
C GLY A 18 47.14 5.99 23.81
N LEU A 19 47.62 4.92 24.47
CA LEU A 19 46.85 3.85 25.07
C LEU A 19 47.06 3.88 26.59
N THR A 20 45.98 3.93 27.38
CA THR A 20 46.07 3.80 28.85
C THR A 20 45.46 2.49 29.29
N LEU A 21 46.23 1.68 30.02
CA LEU A 21 45.82 0.41 30.61
C LEU A 21 45.42 0.62 32.07
N ILE A 22 44.19 0.25 32.42
CA ILE A 22 43.75 0.22 33.81
C ILE A 22 43.11 -1.16 34.07
N LYS A 23 43.58 -1.82 35.13
CA LYS A 23 43.08 -3.12 35.57
C LYS A 23 42.10 -2.90 36.72
N ILE A 24 40.83 -3.20 36.52
CA ILE A 24 39.81 -3.21 37.58
C ILE A 24 39.12 -4.57 37.54
N SER A 25 39.12 -5.26 38.69
CA SER A 25 38.38 -6.51 38.93
C SER A 25 38.53 -7.60 37.86
N GLY A 26 39.77 -7.86 37.44
CA GLY A 26 40.10 -9.03 36.61
C GLY A 26 39.80 -8.91 35.11
N VAL A 27 39.24 -7.79 34.63
CA VAL A 27 39.02 -7.54 33.20
C VAL A 27 39.94 -6.43 32.72
N LEU A 28 40.64 -6.68 31.60
CA LEU A 28 41.53 -5.72 30.96
C LEU A 28 40.71 -4.88 29.97
N VAL A 29 40.60 -3.57 30.20
CA VAL A 29 39.82 -2.67 29.35
C VAL A 29 40.77 -1.74 28.58
N PHE A 30 40.61 -1.69 27.26
CA PHE A 30 41.39 -0.83 26.37
C PHE A 30 40.64 0.47 26.10
N PHE A 31 41.28 1.61 26.35
CA PHE A 31 40.79 2.91 25.92
C PHE A 31 41.66 3.45 24.79
N VAL A 32 41.04 3.71 23.64
CA VAL A 32 41.67 4.41 22.50
C VAL A 32 41.11 5.82 22.45
N LYS A 33 41.96 6.83 22.61
CA LYS A 33 41.60 8.24 22.37
C LYS A 33 41.87 8.57 20.90
N MET A 34 40.84 8.97 20.17
CA MET A 34 40.97 9.60 18.85
C MET A 34 40.54 11.06 18.93
N ALA A 35 41.32 11.96 18.34
CA ALA A 35 40.99 13.38 18.19
C ALA A 35 40.82 13.71 16.70
N VAL A 36 39.77 14.47 16.38
CA VAL A 36 39.52 15.04 15.03
C VAL A 36 39.95 16.50 15.07
N VAL A 37 40.81 16.91 14.14
CA VAL A 37 41.21 18.32 13.95
C VAL A 37 40.45 18.86 12.74
N GLY A 38 39.67 19.93 12.94
CA GLY A 38 39.03 20.70 11.88
C GLY A 38 38.98 22.17 12.30
N ASP A 39 39.50 23.04 11.44
CA ASP A 39 39.76 24.45 11.69
C ASP A 39 38.51 25.33 11.88
N LEU A 40 38.71 26.38 12.67
CA LEU A 40 37.76 27.43 13.08
C LEU A 40 37.20 28.26 11.91
N ALA A 41 35.88 28.53 11.99
CA ALA A 41 35.33 29.85 11.65
C ALA A 41 34.26 30.24 12.70
N LEU A 42 34.49 31.38 13.34
CA LEU A 42 33.71 31.97 14.42
C LEU A 42 32.31 32.43 13.97
N MET A 43 31.26 32.05 14.70
CA MET A 43 30.24 32.98 15.19
C MET A 43 29.60 32.41 16.46
N GLY A 44 29.68 33.18 17.54
CA GLY A 44 29.32 32.73 18.88
C GLY A 44 27.82 32.77 19.15
N THR A 45 27.33 31.78 19.89
CA THR A 45 26.22 31.98 20.83
C THR A 45 26.26 30.90 21.92
N LYS A 46 26.18 31.35 23.18
CA LYS A 46 26.24 30.54 24.40
C LYS A 46 25.06 29.55 24.47
N ILE A 47 25.32 28.26 24.72
CA ILE A 47 24.30 27.35 25.25
C ILE A 47 24.86 26.55 26.44
N LYS A 48 24.08 26.60 27.53
CA LYS A 48 24.27 26.06 28.87
C LYS A 48 24.34 24.52 28.88
N LEU A 49 25.33 23.98 29.60
CA LEU A 49 25.30 22.61 30.13
C LEU A 49 24.28 22.52 31.28
N ILE A 50 23.32 21.60 31.19
CA ILE A 50 22.70 20.93 32.35
C ILE A 50 22.53 19.46 31.97
N GLY A 51 23.18 18.57 32.72
CA GLY A 51 23.23 17.14 32.48
C GLY A 51 22.16 16.33 33.21
N LYS A 52 21.95 15.12 32.72
CA LYS A 52 21.71 13.89 33.50
C LYS A 52 21.76 12.71 32.52
N LEU A 53 22.82 11.91 32.62
CA LEU A 53 22.97 10.63 31.92
C LEU A 53 22.75 9.53 32.97
N GLU A 54 21.58 8.89 32.94
CA GLU A 54 21.35 7.65 33.68
C GLU A 54 21.83 6.46 32.83
N LYS A 55 22.65 5.62 33.48
CA LYS A 55 23.23 4.40 32.93
C LYS A 55 22.15 3.31 32.84
N ARG A 56 22.00 2.65 31.69
CA ARG A 56 21.46 1.29 31.62
C ARG A 56 22.41 0.40 30.83
N VAL A 57 22.92 -0.61 31.53
CA VAL A 57 23.73 -1.72 31.03
C VAL A 57 22.79 -2.91 30.92
N PHE A 58 22.68 -3.54 29.74
CA PHE A 58 22.05 -4.86 29.61
C PHE A 58 23.11 -5.88 29.18
N GLY A 59 23.50 -6.73 30.11
CA GLY A 59 24.21 -7.98 29.85
C GLY A 59 23.21 -9.14 29.85
N VAL A 60 23.29 -9.99 28.84
CA VAL A 60 22.51 -11.23 28.72
C VAL A 60 23.30 -12.38 29.35
N PRO A 61 22.73 -13.24 30.22
CA PRO A 61 23.38 -14.47 30.62
C PRO A 61 23.07 -15.61 29.64
N LEU A 62 24.13 -16.32 29.21
CA LEU A 62 24.02 -17.65 28.63
C LEU A 62 23.50 -18.63 29.69
N SER A 63 22.44 -19.37 29.36
CA SER A 63 21.91 -20.47 30.16
C SER A 63 21.91 -21.76 29.34
N THR A 64 22.45 -22.78 29.98
CA THR A 64 22.71 -24.15 29.55
C THR A 64 21.43 -24.98 29.34
N SER A 65 21.49 -25.88 28.36
CA SER A 65 20.54 -26.95 28.06
C SER A 65 20.26 -27.90 29.24
N PRO A 66 19.10 -28.58 29.22
CA PRO A 66 19.11 -30.02 29.49
C PRO A 66 18.47 -30.84 28.37
N ARG A 67 19.10 -32.00 28.14
CA ARG A 67 18.70 -33.10 27.26
C ARG A 67 17.37 -33.71 27.72
N PHE A 68 16.50 -34.06 26.78
CA PHE A 68 15.60 -35.21 26.94
C PHE A 68 15.57 -36.02 25.64
N SER A 69 16.13 -37.22 25.73
CA SER A 69 16.00 -38.31 24.77
C SER A 69 14.90 -39.25 25.25
N PHE A 70 13.98 -39.65 24.38
CA PHE A 70 13.41 -41.00 24.42
C PHE A 70 12.99 -41.43 23.01
N SER A 71 13.75 -42.39 22.49
CA SER A 71 13.33 -43.27 21.40
C SER A 71 12.66 -44.50 22.02
N GLN A 72 11.50 -44.92 21.50
CA GLN A 72 11.28 -46.34 21.23
C GLN A 72 10.08 -46.56 20.29
N THR A 73 10.37 -47.36 19.29
CA THR A 73 9.54 -47.95 18.25
C THR A 73 8.49 -48.92 18.81
N ARG A 74 7.32 -48.98 18.18
CA ARG A 74 6.54 -50.22 18.02
C ARG A 74 5.75 -50.19 16.72
N ASN A 75 6.04 -51.18 15.88
CA ASN A 75 5.27 -51.57 14.69
C ASN A 75 3.88 -52.08 15.08
N LEU A 76 2.89 -51.92 14.20
CA LEU A 76 1.86 -52.93 13.93
C LEU A 76 1.14 -52.66 12.61
N ASP A 77 0.86 -53.75 11.92
CA ASP A 77 0.47 -53.90 10.52
C ASP A 77 -0.99 -53.56 10.16
N VAL A 78 -1.14 -53.36 8.86
CA VAL A 78 -2.29 -53.24 7.95
C VAL A 78 -3.59 -53.97 8.35
N SER A 79 -4.74 -53.29 8.19
CA SER A 79 -5.95 -53.93 7.63
C SER A 79 -6.82 -52.96 6.82
N LYS A 80 -7.26 -53.41 5.64
CA LYS A 80 -8.20 -52.75 4.73
C LYS A 80 -9.62 -52.93 5.27
N SER A 81 -10.41 -51.85 5.30
CA SER A 81 -11.87 -51.93 5.31
C SER A 81 -12.43 -50.82 4.43
N ARG A 82 -13.11 -51.22 3.35
CA ARG A 82 -13.97 -50.35 2.52
C ARG A 82 -15.30 -50.21 3.25
N THR A 83 -15.64 -48.98 3.65
CA THR A 83 -17.01 -48.62 3.99
C THR A 83 -17.43 -47.47 3.09
N ALA A 84 -18.24 -47.80 2.08
CA ALA A 84 -18.95 -46.81 1.29
C ALA A 84 -20.11 -46.28 2.13
N VAL A 85 -20.13 -44.96 2.39
CA VAL A 85 -21.30 -44.27 2.93
C VAL A 85 -21.80 -43.31 1.87
N ARG A 86 -23.00 -43.63 1.39
CA ARG A 86 -23.78 -42.88 0.39
C ARG A 86 -24.50 -41.75 1.12
N ALA A 87 -23.99 -40.52 1.04
CA ALA A 87 -24.69 -39.35 1.56
C ALA A 87 -25.67 -38.82 0.49
N VAL A 88 -26.96 -39.00 0.76
CA VAL A 88 -28.07 -38.41 -0.01
C VAL A 88 -28.17 -36.95 0.39
N LEU A 89 -27.84 -36.03 -0.53
CA LEU A 89 -28.11 -34.60 -0.36
C LEU A 89 -29.54 -34.33 -0.84
N GLN A 90 -30.44 -34.11 0.12
CA GLN A 90 -31.72 -33.45 -0.14
C GLN A 90 -31.44 -31.97 -0.43
N VAL A 91 -31.79 -31.54 -1.63
CA VAL A 91 -31.72 -30.15 -2.07
C VAL A 91 -32.99 -29.45 -1.60
N GLU A 92 -32.91 -28.65 -0.55
CA GLU A 92 -33.92 -27.62 -0.28
C GLU A 92 -33.54 -26.35 -1.03
N LYS A 93 -34.44 -25.92 -1.94
CA LYS A 93 -34.39 -24.62 -2.60
C LYS A 93 -34.61 -23.53 -1.57
N ILE A 94 -33.59 -22.73 -1.27
CA ILE A 94 -33.77 -21.46 -0.56
C ILE A 94 -33.87 -20.36 -1.62
N GLN A 95 -35.04 -19.72 -1.67
CA GLN A 95 -35.31 -18.52 -2.46
C GLN A 95 -34.56 -17.32 -1.88
N SER A 96 -34.15 -16.45 -2.79
CA SER A 96 -33.37 -15.24 -2.61
C SER A 96 -34.12 -14.10 -1.89
N SER A 97 -33.62 -13.69 -0.74
CA SER A 97 -33.68 -12.31 -0.22
C SER A 97 -32.57 -12.15 0.83
N GLY A 98 -31.71 -11.14 0.64
CA GLY A 98 -30.54 -10.89 1.48
C GLY A 98 -30.90 -10.34 2.85
N GLU A 99 -31.34 -11.21 3.76
CA GLU A 99 -31.42 -10.91 5.19
C GLU A 99 -30.20 -11.52 5.89
N LEU A 100 -29.42 -10.67 6.58
CA LEU A 100 -28.42 -11.09 7.54
C LEU A 100 -29.12 -11.97 8.58
N LYS A 101 -28.62 -13.19 8.84
CA LYS A 101 -29.10 -13.98 9.97
C LYS A 101 -28.88 -13.15 11.25
N GLU A 102 -29.95 -12.88 11.99
CA GLU A 102 -29.90 -12.20 13.29
C GLU A 102 -28.79 -12.83 14.16
N GLY A 103 -27.76 -12.02 14.49
CA GLY A 103 -26.71 -12.41 15.43
C GLY A 103 -25.33 -12.76 14.84
N SER A 104 -25.08 -12.67 13.52
CA SER A 104 -23.72 -12.86 12.99
C SER A 104 -22.93 -11.55 12.87
N LEU A 105 -21.91 -11.36 13.72
CA LEU A 105 -20.87 -10.35 13.49
C LEU A 105 -20.12 -10.64 12.18
N GLY A 106 -20.10 -9.66 11.27
CA GLY A 106 -19.45 -9.73 9.96
C GLY A 106 -17.92 -9.67 10.00
N PHE A 107 -17.29 -10.42 10.91
CA PHE A 107 -15.84 -10.67 10.84
C PHE A 107 -15.53 -11.41 9.56
N ASP A 108 -14.56 -10.90 8.80
CA ASP A 108 -14.04 -11.67 7.69
C ASP A 108 -13.26 -12.89 8.22
N VAL A 109 -13.33 -13.99 7.49
CA VAL A 109 -12.75 -15.28 7.89
C VAL A 109 -11.25 -15.19 8.16
N VAL A 110 -10.55 -14.27 7.49
CA VAL A 110 -9.10 -14.11 7.60
C VAL A 110 -8.75 -13.39 8.89
N SER A 111 -9.39 -12.25 9.16
CA SER A 111 -9.18 -11.51 10.40
C SER A 111 -9.58 -12.33 11.63
N GLU A 112 -10.67 -13.10 11.54
CA GLU A 112 -11.06 -14.02 12.63
C GLU A 112 -9.98 -15.09 12.89
N ARG A 113 -9.40 -15.66 11.82
CA ARG A 113 -8.31 -16.63 11.94
C ARG A 113 -7.03 -16.01 12.49
N GLU A 114 -6.62 -14.85 11.98
CA GLU A 114 -5.42 -14.14 12.46
C GLU A 114 -5.56 -13.76 13.93
N LEU A 115 -6.73 -13.26 14.35
CA LEU A 115 -6.98 -12.88 15.73
C LEU A 115 -6.94 -14.08 16.68
N LYS A 116 -7.52 -15.22 16.27
CA LYS A 116 -7.47 -16.47 17.05
C LYS A 116 -6.06 -17.04 17.18
N GLN A 117 -5.23 -16.91 16.14
CA GLN A 117 -3.88 -17.49 16.11
C GLN A 117 -2.84 -16.59 16.77
N ASN A 118 -2.91 -15.28 16.54
CA ASN A 118 -1.84 -14.35 16.88
C ASN A 118 -2.25 -13.35 17.98
N GLY A 119 -3.53 -13.28 18.37
CA GLY A 119 -4.06 -12.25 19.26
C GLY A 119 -4.11 -10.87 18.59
N PHE A 120 -4.58 -9.85 19.33
CA PHE A 120 -4.80 -8.51 18.81
C PHE A 120 -3.56 -7.87 18.19
N LEU A 121 -2.43 -7.98 18.90
CA LEU A 121 -1.17 -7.35 18.50
C LEU A 121 -0.54 -7.98 17.26
N GLY A 122 -0.98 -9.17 16.87
CA GLY A 122 -0.51 -9.92 15.71
C GLY A 122 -1.40 -9.80 14.47
N LEU A 123 -2.43 -8.95 14.50
CA LEU A 123 -3.17 -8.56 13.30
C LEU A 123 -2.33 -7.65 12.41
N ARG A 124 -2.30 -7.94 11.10
CA ARG A 124 -1.59 -7.11 10.12
C ARG A 124 -2.29 -5.77 9.95
N LYS A 125 -1.50 -4.69 9.87
CA LYS A 125 -2.04 -3.33 9.73
C LYS A 125 -1.97 -2.80 8.31
N THR A 126 -0.84 -2.96 7.64
CA THR A 126 -0.66 -2.58 6.23
C THR A 126 -1.54 -3.44 5.34
N LYS A 127 -2.30 -2.77 4.48
CA LYS A 127 -3.25 -3.41 3.57
C LYS A 127 -2.56 -3.96 2.33
N LEU A 128 -3.14 -4.98 1.73
CA LEU A 128 -2.58 -5.67 0.58
C LEU A 128 -3.54 -5.56 -0.61
N VAL A 129 -3.05 -4.96 -1.68
CA VAL A 129 -3.76 -4.85 -2.96
C VAL A 129 -3.16 -5.84 -3.93
N CYS A 130 -3.97 -6.66 -4.58
CA CYS A 130 -3.50 -7.59 -5.62
C CYS A 130 -4.17 -7.26 -6.93
N THR A 131 -3.38 -7.16 -8.00
CA THR A 131 -3.93 -7.04 -9.35
C THR A 131 -4.39 -8.41 -9.82
N ILE A 132 -5.65 -8.50 -10.24
CA ILE A 132 -6.22 -9.73 -10.77
C ILE A 132 -5.92 -9.82 -12.25
N GLY A 133 -5.42 -10.98 -12.68
CA GLY A 133 -5.11 -11.26 -14.07
C GLY A 133 -5.30 -12.74 -14.41
N PRO A 134 -4.81 -13.18 -15.58
CA PRO A 134 -4.95 -14.55 -16.04
C PRO A 134 -4.46 -15.60 -15.03
N ALA A 135 -3.41 -15.29 -14.26
CA ALA A 135 -2.82 -16.23 -13.30
C ALA A 135 -3.68 -16.47 -12.05
N CYS A 136 -4.63 -15.57 -11.73
CA CYS A 136 -5.37 -15.61 -10.46
C CYS A 136 -6.87 -15.25 -10.56
N SER A 137 -7.48 -15.44 -11.74
CA SER A 137 -8.89 -15.07 -12.00
C SER A 137 -9.92 -16.19 -11.78
N SER A 138 -9.47 -17.40 -11.45
CA SER A 138 -10.38 -18.50 -11.07
C SER A 138 -10.93 -18.27 -9.66
N ILE A 139 -12.11 -18.83 -9.36
CA ILE A 139 -12.70 -18.67 -8.02
C ILE A 139 -11.81 -19.24 -6.91
N ASP A 140 -11.13 -20.36 -7.19
CA ASP A 140 -10.23 -21.00 -6.23
C ASP A 140 -8.96 -20.18 -5.97
N GLU A 141 -8.39 -19.55 -7.01
CA GLU A 141 -7.23 -18.67 -6.85
C GLU A 141 -7.61 -17.36 -6.15
N LEU A 142 -8.76 -16.77 -6.47
CA LEU A 142 -9.30 -15.60 -5.78
C LEU A 142 -9.52 -15.89 -4.29
N GLU A 143 -10.05 -17.07 -3.96
CA GLU A 143 -10.19 -17.50 -2.57
C GLU A 143 -8.85 -17.68 -1.88
N LYS A 144 -7.85 -18.28 -2.56
CA LYS A 144 -6.50 -18.39 -2.00
C LYS A 144 -5.90 -17.01 -1.70
N LEU A 145 -6.05 -16.05 -2.61
CA LEU A 145 -5.62 -14.67 -2.41
C LEU A 145 -6.33 -14.02 -1.22
N ALA A 146 -7.65 -14.20 -1.11
CA ALA A 146 -8.43 -13.73 0.03
C ALA A 146 -7.88 -14.34 1.34
N ILE A 147 -7.73 -15.67 1.43
CA ILE A 147 -7.18 -16.39 2.59
C ILE A 147 -5.77 -15.90 2.96
N ALA A 148 -4.93 -15.62 1.96
CA ALA A 148 -3.59 -15.11 2.17
C ALA A 148 -3.57 -13.67 2.71
N GLY A 149 -4.68 -12.94 2.61
CA GLY A 149 -4.89 -11.64 3.23
C GLY A 149 -5.08 -10.50 2.25
N MET A 150 -5.46 -10.74 1.00
CA MET A 150 -5.83 -9.68 0.05
C MET A 150 -6.98 -8.83 0.61
N ASN A 151 -6.80 -7.51 0.66
CA ASN A 151 -7.82 -6.55 1.11
C ASN A 151 -8.57 -5.92 -0.07
N VAL A 152 -7.85 -5.64 -1.17
CA VAL A 152 -8.42 -5.02 -2.37
C VAL A 152 -7.96 -5.78 -3.61
N ALA A 153 -8.90 -6.12 -4.48
CA ALA A 153 -8.67 -6.68 -5.80
C ALA A 153 -8.67 -5.55 -6.84
N ARG A 154 -7.53 -5.31 -7.48
CA ARG A 154 -7.36 -4.32 -8.55
C ARG A 154 -7.63 -4.96 -9.91
N LEU A 155 -8.45 -4.30 -10.72
CA LEU A 155 -8.75 -4.64 -12.11
C LEU A 155 -8.17 -3.55 -13.01
N ASN A 156 -7.13 -3.89 -13.75
CA ASN A 156 -6.48 -2.97 -14.67
C ASN A 156 -7.26 -2.91 -15.99
N MET A 157 -7.86 -1.75 -16.29
CA MET A 157 -8.71 -1.56 -17.47
C MET A 157 -7.92 -1.39 -18.78
N CYS A 158 -6.58 -1.32 -18.73
CA CYS A 158 -5.72 -1.34 -19.92
C CYS A 158 -5.76 -2.70 -20.65
N HIS A 159 -6.19 -3.76 -19.97
CA HIS A 159 -6.17 -5.13 -20.47
C HIS A 159 -7.53 -5.82 -20.26
N ASN A 160 -7.74 -6.89 -21.03
CA ASN A 160 -8.96 -7.72 -21.01
C ASN A 160 -10.23 -6.96 -21.42
N SER A 161 -11.30 -7.73 -21.69
CA SER A 161 -12.60 -7.16 -22.03
C SER A 161 -13.43 -6.88 -20.78
N ARG A 162 -14.48 -6.07 -20.91
CA ARG A 162 -15.41 -5.77 -19.81
C ARG A 162 -16.16 -7.00 -19.32
N GLU A 163 -16.45 -7.94 -20.21
CA GLU A 163 -17.09 -9.22 -19.86
C GLU A 163 -16.21 -10.05 -18.94
N TRP A 164 -14.89 -10.06 -19.20
CA TRP A 164 -13.93 -10.72 -18.32
C TRP A 164 -13.87 -10.04 -16.94
N HIS A 165 -13.78 -8.72 -16.91
CA HIS A 165 -13.80 -7.96 -15.64
C HIS A 165 -15.09 -8.20 -14.86
N GLN A 166 -16.24 -8.21 -15.54
CA GLN A 166 -17.54 -8.48 -14.93
C GLN A 166 -17.60 -9.87 -14.27
N ASP A 167 -17.08 -10.90 -14.93
CA ASP A 167 -17.00 -12.25 -14.36
C ASP A 167 -16.13 -12.29 -13.09
N VAL A 168 -14.98 -11.63 -13.11
CA VAL A 168 -14.10 -11.51 -11.93
C VAL A 168 -14.78 -10.78 -10.77
N ILE A 169 -15.45 -9.65 -11.04
CA ILE A 169 -16.19 -8.89 -10.02
C ILE A 169 -17.27 -9.76 -9.38
N ARG A 170 -18.03 -10.51 -10.19
CA ARG A 170 -19.07 -11.42 -9.69
C ARG A 170 -18.50 -12.53 -8.81
N LYS A 171 -17.36 -13.12 -9.18
CA LYS A 171 -16.68 -14.14 -8.37
C LYS A 171 -16.25 -13.58 -7.02
N ILE A 172 -15.64 -12.38 -6.98
CA ILE A 172 -15.21 -11.74 -5.73
C ILE A 172 -16.41 -11.45 -4.83
N LYS A 173 -17.48 -10.88 -5.39
CA LYS A 173 -18.72 -10.63 -4.63
C LYS A 173 -19.35 -11.91 -4.10
N LYS A 174 -19.35 -12.98 -4.90
CA LYS A 174 -19.82 -14.30 -4.47
C LYS A 174 -19.00 -14.84 -3.30
N LEU A 175 -17.67 -14.71 -3.36
CA LEU A 175 -16.79 -15.09 -2.26
C LEU A 175 -17.08 -14.28 -0.99
N ASN A 176 -17.28 -12.97 -1.10
CA ASN A 176 -17.65 -12.13 0.03
C ASN A 176 -18.99 -12.57 0.65
N GLN A 177 -20.00 -12.87 -0.17
CA GLN A 177 -21.34 -13.26 0.30
C GLN A 177 -21.41 -14.68 0.87
N GLU A 178 -20.86 -15.67 0.16
CA GLU A 178 -21.01 -17.09 0.52
C GLU A 178 -20.00 -17.55 1.57
N LYS A 179 -18.79 -16.98 1.54
CA LYS A 179 -17.68 -17.41 2.41
C LYS A 179 -17.33 -16.38 3.47
N GLY A 180 -18.00 -15.23 3.50
CA GLY A 180 -17.78 -14.19 4.52
C GLY A 180 -16.42 -13.50 4.39
N TYR A 181 -15.88 -13.36 3.19
CA TYR A 181 -14.71 -12.50 2.96
C TYR A 181 -15.13 -11.02 2.87
N CYS A 182 -14.15 -10.13 3.04
CA CYS A 182 -14.34 -8.69 2.93
C CYS A 182 -13.28 -8.12 1.97
N VAL A 183 -13.35 -8.49 0.69
CA VAL A 183 -12.44 -8.00 -0.35
C VAL A 183 -13.12 -6.90 -1.17
N SER A 184 -12.52 -5.71 -1.19
CA SER A 184 -13.03 -4.60 -2.00
C SER A 184 -12.54 -4.70 -3.45
N VAL A 185 -13.29 -4.14 -4.39
CA VAL A 185 -12.97 -4.12 -5.82
C VAL A 185 -12.57 -2.72 -6.26
N MET A 186 -11.43 -2.61 -6.92
CA MET A 186 -10.90 -1.38 -7.50
C MET A 186 -10.77 -1.53 -9.01
N ILE A 187 -11.28 -0.58 -9.79
CA ILE A 187 -10.89 -0.43 -11.20
C ILE A 187 -9.77 0.60 -11.30
N ASP A 188 -8.80 0.34 -12.18
CA ASP A 188 -7.71 1.27 -12.50
C ASP A 188 -7.88 1.69 -13.96
N THR A 189 -8.14 2.99 -14.17
CA THR A 189 -8.37 3.56 -15.50
C THR A 189 -7.07 3.57 -16.30
N GLU A 190 -7.17 3.56 -17.62
CA GLU A 190 -5.98 3.59 -18.47
C GLU A 190 -5.34 4.98 -18.49
N GLY A 191 -6.18 6.02 -18.48
CA GLY A 191 -5.77 7.42 -18.56
C GLY A 191 -5.26 7.79 -19.96
N ASN A 192 -4.98 9.08 -20.13
CA ASN A 192 -4.39 9.60 -21.36
C ASN A 192 -2.89 9.86 -21.18
N GLN A 193 -2.05 9.13 -21.91
CA GLN A 193 -0.61 9.36 -21.98
C GLN A 193 -0.09 9.16 -23.41
N ILE A 194 1.03 9.81 -23.71
CA ILE A 194 1.80 9.52 -24.92
C ILE A 194 2.50 8.17 -24.78
N GLN A 195 2.25 7.31 -25.74
CA GLN A 195 2.82 5.97 -25.86
C GLN A 195 3.32 5.78 -27.27
N VAL A 196 4.26 4.85 -27.40
CA VAL A 196 4.75 4.36 -28.67
C VAL A 196 4.41 2.91 -28.90
N ASP A 197 4.14 2.56 -30.15
CA ASP A 197 3.87 1.21 -30.60
C ASP A 197 4.83 0.84 -31.75
N LEU A 198 5.09 -0.45 -31.87
CA LEU A 198 5.91 -1.05 -32.92
C LEU A 198 5.06 -1.51 -34.12
N GLY A 199 3.73 -1.33 -34.04
CA GLY A 199 2.78 -1.82 -35.06
C GLY A 199 2.63 -3.35 -35.03
N SER A 200 3.19 -4.01 -34.01
CA SER A 200 3.14 -5.45 -33.80
C SER A 200 3.16 -5.77 -32.30
N SER A 201 2.68 -6.95 -31.93
CA SER A 201 2.69 -7.42 -30.53
C SER A 201 4.06 -7.93 -30.05
N SER A 202 5.05 -8.01 -30.94
CA SER A 202 6.41 -8.45 -30.61
C SER A 202 7.28 -7.29 -30.16
N SER A 203 8.13 -7.56 -29.17
CA SER A 203 9.18 -6.64 -28.78
C SER A 203 10.30 -6.60 -29.82
N VAL A 204 10.97 -5.46 -29.93
CA VAL A 204 12.11 -5.26 -30.84
C VAL A 204 13.28 -4.71 -30.05
N LYS A 205 14.48 -5.26 -30.26
CA LYS A 205 15.69 -4.76 -29.60
C LYS A 205 16.27 -3.60 -30.41
N ALA A 206 16.42 -2.44 -29.78
CA ALA A 206 17.21 -1.34 -30.31
C ALA A 206 18.69 -1.62 -30.08
N GLU A 207 19.50 -1.47 -31.13
CA GLU A 207 20.95 -1.64 -31.09
C GLU A 207 21.65 -0.29 -30.95
N GLU A 208 22.84 -0.30 -30.35
CA GLU A 208 23.64 0.91 -30.20
C GLU A 208 23.92 1.56 -31.56
N ASP A 209 23.87 2.89 -31.61
CA ASP A 209 24.04 3.70 -32.82
C ASP A 209 22.98 3.50 -33.93
N SER A 210 22.00 2.62 -33.76
CA SER A 210 20.93 2.43 -34.75
C SER A 210 20.04 3.67 -34.89
N ILE A 211 19.63 4.00 -36.12
CA ILE A 211 18.80 5.18 -36.41
C ILE A 211 17.34 4.74 -36.51
N TRP A 212 16.48 5.36 -35.70
CA TRP A 212 15.06 5.08 -35.63
C TRP A 212 14.24 6.32 -36.01
N TYR A 213 13.11 6.07 -36.66
CA TYR A 213 12.15 7.11 -37.03
C TYR A 213 10.89 7.01 -36.18
N PHE A 214 10.66 8.00 -35.33
CA PHE A 214 9.43 8.16 -34.56
C PHE A 214 8.44 8.98 -35.37
N THR A 215 7.24 8.46 -35.60
CA THR A 215 6.22 9.08 -36.45
C THR A 215 4.82 8.88 -35.90
N THR A 216 3.87 9.70 -36.30
CA THR A 216 2.43 9.54 -36.00
C THR A 216 1.66 8.92 -37.17
N GLU A 217 2.34 8.66 -38.30
CA GLU A 217 1.75 7.95 -39.43
C GLU A 217 1.28 6.57 -38.97
N LYS A 218 -0.01 6.29 -39.11
CA LYS A 218 -0.57 4.98 -38.82
C LYS A 218 -0.20 4.02 -39.94
N PHE A 219 0.40 2.89 -39.59
CA PHE A 219 0.68 1.82 -40.54
C PHE A 219 0.33 0.46 -39.92
N GLU A 220 -0.05 -0.49 -40.75
CA GLU A 220 -0.32 -1.86 -40.32
C GLU A 220 0.97 -2.68 -40.31
N GLY A 221 1.20 -3.43 -39.22
CA GLY A 221 2.37 -4.28 -39.05
C GLY A 221 3.63 -3.52 -38.61
N SER A 222 4.72 -4.25 -38.41
CA SER A 222 6.01 -3.67 -38.04
C SER A 222 6.75 -3.12 -39.26
N ARG A 223 7.17 -1.85 -39.22
CA ARG A 223 8.14 -1.28 -40.16
C ARG A 223 9.53 -1.30 -39.54
N PRO A 224 10.59 -1.72 -40.27
CA PRO A 224 11.96 -1.68 -39.74
C PRO A 224 12.33 -0.28 -39.27
N PHE A 225 12.96 -0.19 -38.10
CA PHE A 225 13.49 1.05 -37.51
C PHE A 225 12.48 2.21 -37.44
N THR A 226 11.18 1.89 -37.33
CA THR A 226 10.11 2.89 -37.26
C THR A 226 9.24 2.62 -36.04
N ILE A 227 8.93 3.67 -35.30
CA ILE A 227 8.11 3.64 -34.09
C ILE A 227 6.94 4.58 -34.27
N GLN A 228 5.73 4.12 -33.93
CA GLN A 228 4.52 4.89 -34.05
C GLN A 228 4.14 5.53 -32.71
N ALA A 229 4.07 6.85 -32.62
CA ALA A 229 3.52 7.57 -31.48
C ALA A 229 1.99 7.70 -31.60
N ASN A 230 1.28 7.66 -30.46
CA ASN A 230 -0.18 7.75 -30.41
C ASN A 230 -0.74 9.18 -30.43
N TYR A 231 0.12 10.21 -30.38
CA TYR A 231 -0.29 11.62 -30.28
C TYR A 231 0.43 12.48 -31.32
N GLU A 232 -0.33 13.25 -32.12
CA GLU A 232 0.24 14.03 -33.23
C GLU A 232 1.23 15.11 -32.79
N GLY A 233 1.00 15.75 -31.64
CA GLY A 233 1.87 16.79 -31.08
C GLY A 233 3.09 16.27 -30.32
N PHE A 234 3.40 14.97 -30.37
CA PHE A 234 4.49 14.39 -29.55
C PHE A 234 5.87 14.99 -29.86
N SER A 235 6.09 15.53 -31.07
CA SER A 235 7.36 16.14 -31.48
C SER A 235 7.43 17.65 -31.29
N GLU A 236 6.39 18.26 -30.69
CA GLU A 236 6.35 19.70 -30.41
C GLU A 236 7.32 20.09 -29.28
N GLY A 237 8.11 21.14 -29.49
CA GLY A 237 9.11 21.59 -28.51
C GLY A 237 10.39 20.76 -28.41
N VAL A 238 10.49 19.66 -29.18
CA VAL A 238 11.71 18.84 -29.32
C VAL A 238 12.70 19.53 -30.25
N ASN A 239 13.95 19.61 -29.80
CA ASN A 239 15.09 20.09 -30.56
C ASN A 239 16.07 18.95 -30.84
N SER A 240 16.94 19.14 -31.85
CA SER A 240 18.10 18.26 -32.03
C SER A 240 19.00 18.30 -30.80
N GLY A 241 19.51 17.14 -30.40
CA GLY A 241 20.28 16.93 -29.16
C GLY A 241 19.43 16.61 -27.93
N ASP A 242 18.09 16.69 -28.01
CA ASP A 242 17.23 16.22 -26.92
C ASP A 242 17.27 14.68 -26.83
N GLU A 243 17.05 14.17 -25.62
CA GLU A 243 16.97 12.74 -25.35
C GLU A 243 15.51 12.28 -25.34
N ILE A 244 15.24 11.14 -25.97
CA ILE A 244 14.00 10.38 -25.87
C ILE A 244 14.28 9.16 -25.02
N VAL A 245 13.58 9.06 -23.89
CA VAL A 245 13.71 7.95 -22.94
C VAL A 245 12.44 7.11 -23.00
N ILE A 246 12.60 5.82 -23.29
CA ILE A 246 11.53 4.82 -23.38
C ILE A 246 11.44 4.04 -22.07
N ASP A 247 10.23 3.93 -21.51
CA ASP A 247 9.92 3.20 -20.26
C ASP A 247 10.90 3.47 -19.10
N GLY A 248 11.29 4.75 -18.93
CA GLY A 248 12.14 5.15 -17.81
C GLY A 248 13.59 4.68 -17.90
N GLY A 249 14.09 4.48 -19.12
CA GLY A 249 15.49 4.13 -19.39
C GLY A 249 15.69 2.70 -19.90
N MET A 250 14.61 2.02 -20.30
CA MET A 250 14.73 0.72 -20.97
C MET A 250 15.43 0.85 -22.32
N ALA A 251 15.26 1.98 -23.02
CA ALA A 251 16.08 2.39 -24.16
C ALA A 251 16.12 3.92 -24.23
N THR A 252 17.26 4.48 -24.67
CA THR A 252 17.45 5.92 -24.83
C THR A 252 17.87 6.24 -26.26
N PHE A 253 17.36 7.36 -26.78
CA PHE A 253 17.71 7.86 -28.10
C PHE A 253 18.03 9.35 -28.05
N GLU A 254 18.99 9.80 -28.84
CA GLU A 254 19.27 11.21 -29.09
C GLU A 254 18.58 11.68 -30.37
N VAL A 255 17.90 12.81 -30.34
CA VAL A 255 17.25 13.39 -31.52
C VAL A 255 18.31 13.98 -32.45
N ILE A 256 18.45 13.40 -33.64
CA ILE A 256 19.34 13.92 -34.69
C ILE A 256 18.67 15.11 -35.37
N GLU A 257 17.47 14.90 -35.89
CA GLU A 257 16.73 15.91 -36.66
C GLU A 257 15.22 15.68 -36.61
N LYS A 258 14.47 16.77 -36.85
CA LYS A 258 13.02 16.74 -37.00
C LYS A 258 12.65 16.64 -38.49
N VAL A 259 11.84 15.65 -38.84
CA VAL A 259 11.37 15.41 -40.21
C VAL A 259 9.85 15.55 -40.25
N GLY A 260 9.37 16.75 -40.60
CA GLY A 260 7.96 17.10 -40.50
C GLY A 260 7.48 17.04 -39.05
N ASN A 261 6.50 16.18 -38.78
CA ASN A 261 6.02 15.89 -37.42
C ASN A 261 6.71 14.68 -36.76
N GLY A 262 7.62 14.01 -37.47
CA GLY A 262 8.39 12.88 -36.95
C GLY A 262 9.80 13.28 -36.48
N LEU A 263 10.45 12.37 -35.77
CA LEU A 263 11.81 12.55 -35.23
C LEU A 263 12.71 11.42 -35.73
N ARG A 264 13.88 11.77 -36.26
CA ARG A 264 14.95 10.80 -36.49
C ARG A 264 15.89 10.83 -35.31
N CYS A 265 16.07 9.67 -34.69
CA CYS A 265 16.77 9.55 -33.43
C CYS A 265 17.82 8.44 -33.51
N LYS A 266 18.96 8.65 -32.87
CA LYS A 266 20.04 7.68 -32.76
C LYS A 266 19.94 6.98 -31.42
N CYS A 267 19.96 5.66 -31.39
CA CYS A 267 19.97 4.91 -30.13
C CYS A 267 21.30 5.14 -29.41
N THR A 268 21.23 5.66 -28.18
CA THR A 268 22.37 5.89 -27.30
C THR A 268 22.49 4.79 -26.26
N ASP A 269 21.36 4.36 -25.69
CA ASP A 269 21.31 3.21 -24.78
C ASP A 269 20.48 2.08 -25.42
N PRO A 270 21.10 0.97 -25.84
CA PRO A 270 20.41 -0.15 -26.46
C PRO A 270 19.55 -0.90 -25.45
N GLY A 271 18.38 -1.34 -25.91
CA GLY A 271 17.45 -2.04 -25.04
C GLY A 271 16.23 -2.58 -25.77
N LEU A 272 15.33 -3.19 -25.01
CA LEU A 272 14.14 -3.80 -25.56
C LEU A 272 13.05 -2.74 -25.68
N LEU A 273 12.44 -2.62 -26.85
CA LEU A 273 11.25 -1.81 -27.06
C LEU A 273 10.03 -2.71 -26.94
N LEU A 274 9.14 -2.36 -26.03
CA LEU A 274 7.88 -3.07 -25.83
C LEU A 274 6.75 -2.34 -26.57
N PRO A 275 5.71 -3.05 -27.04
CA PRO A 275 4.50 -2.39 -27.54
C PRO A 275 3.87 -1.54 -26.44
N ARG A 276 3.32 -0.38 -26.83
CA ARG A 276 2.68 0.58 -25.91
C ARG A 276 3.64 1.16 -24.86
N ALA A 277 4.94 1.16 -25.12
CA ALA A 277 5.95 1.71 -24.24
C ALA A 277 5.76 3.23 -24.06
N LYS A 278 6.15 3.72 -22.90
CA LYS A 278 6.01 5.13 -22.51
C LYS A 278 7.17 5.93 -23.04
N LEU A 279 6.88 7.19 -23.36
CA LEU A 279 7.86 8.10 -23.94
C LEU A 279 7.98 9.35 -23.10
N SER A 280 9.22 9.69 -22.71
CA SER A 280 9.56 10.96 -22.07
C SER A 280 10.71 11.64 -22.83
N PHE A 281 10.82 12.95 -22.65
CA PHE A 281 11.82 13.74 -23.33
C PHE A 281 12.64 14.55 -22.34
N TRP A 282 13.95 14.61 -22.55
CA TRP A 282 14.90 15.21 -21.63
C TRP A 282 15.86 16.15 -22.36
N ARG A 283 16.22 17.24 -21.71
CA ARG A 283 17.25 18.19 -22.16
C ARG A 283 18.12 18.58 -20.97
N ASP A 284 19.42 18.40 -21.09
CA ASP A 284 20.40 18.72 -20.03
C ASP A 284 20.02 18.11 -18.66
N GLY A 285 19.56 16.86 -18.66
CA GLY A 285 19.13 16.15 -17.45
C GLY A 285 17.81 16.63 -16.82
N LYS A 286 17.02 17.43 -17.56
CA LYS A 286 15.69 17.89 -17.11
C LYS A 286 14.60 17.39 -18.03
N LEU A 287 13.52 16.89 -17.44
CA LEU A 287 12.31 16.53 -18.16
C LEU A 287 11.76 17.77 -18.88
N LEU A 288 11.52 17.64 -20.17
CA LEU A 288 10.77 18.62 -20.95
C LEU A 288 9.30 18.49 -20.57
N GLY A 289 8.91 19.20 -19.51
CA GLY A 289 7.52 19.28 -19.08
C GLY A 289 6.66 19.86 -20.19
N ARG A 290 5.78 19.03 -20.74
CA ARG A 290 4.82 19.44 -21.76
C ARG A 290 3.43 19.20 -21.24
N ASP A 291 2.66 20.27 -21.18
CA ASP A 291 1.23 20.14 -21.00
C ASP A 291 0.65 19.77 -22.35
N TYR A 292 0.66 18.47 -22.65
CA TYR A 292 -0.16 17.95 -23.72
C TYR A 292 -1.59 18.24 -23.30
N ASP A 293 -2.34 19.06 -24.05
CA ASP A 293 -3.77 19.43 -23.79
C ASP A 293 -4.73 18.22 -23.88
N LEU A 294 -4.26 17.04 -23.50
CA LEU A 294 -5.00 15.81 -23.32
C LEU A 294 -5.78 15.89 -22.01
N PRO A 295 -7.09 15.58 -22.03
CA PRO A 295 -7.88 15.51 -20.80
C PRO A 295 -7.38 14.37 -19.92
N THR A 296 -7.47 14.51 -18.59
CA THR A 296 -7.07 13.44 -17.65
C THR A 296 -7.82 12.12 -17.89
N LEU A 297 -9.12 12.19 -18.19
CA LEU A 297 -9.97 11.04 -18.48
C LEU A 297 -10.29 10.96 -19.97
N SER A 298 -9.96 9.83 -20.59
CA SER A 298 -10.32 9.54 -21.98
C SER A 298 -11.79 9.14 -22.14
N THR A 299 -12.29 9.11 -23.37
CA THR A 299 -13.63 8.57 -23.67
C THR A 299 -13.76 7.10 -23.23
N LYS A 300 -12.67 6.33 -23.34
CA LYS A 300 -12.62 4.95 -22.86
C LYS A 300 -12.74 4.91 -21.33
N ASP A 301 -11.99 5.75 -20.62
CA ASP A 301 -12.03 5.79 -19.15
C ASP A 301 -13.42 6.14 -18.63
N TRP A 302 -14.10 7.12 -19.23
CA TRP A 302 -15.49 7.42 -18.88
C TRP A 302 -16.42 6.22 -19.05
N SER A 303 -16.23 5.48 -20.13
CA SER A 303 -17.01 4.28 -20.39
C SER A 303 -16.67 3.14 -19.43
N ASP A 304 -15.41 3.02 -18.98
CA ASP A 304 -14.96 2.06 -17.96
C ASP A 304 -15.47 2.46 -16.55
N ILE A 305 -15.56 3.76 -16.25
CA ILE A 305 -16.17 4.29 -15.03
C ILE A 305 -17.65 3.94 -14.96
N VAL A 306 -18.40 4.16 -16.05
CA VAL A 306 -19.83 3.81 -16.12
C VAL A 306 -20.03 2.31 -15.91
N PHE A 307 -19.17 1.48 -16.50
CA PHE A 307 -19.14 0.04 -16.24
C PHE A 307 -18.85 -0.28 -14.76
N GLY A 308 -17.88 0.40 -14.14
CA GLY A 308 -17.60 0.26 -12.72
C GLY A 308 -18.80 0.57 -11.82
N ILE A 309 -19.54 1.65 -12.13
CA ILE A 309 -20.75 2.05 -11.42
C ILE A 309 -21.82 0.95 -11.53
N SER A 310 -22.10 0.44 -12.74
CA SER A 310 -23.10 -0.62 -12.92
C SER A 310 -22.71 -1.91 -12.18
N GLU A 311 -21.41 -2.20 -12.11
CA GLU A 311 -20.86 -3.32 -11.35
C GLU A 311 -20.65 -3.01 -9.86
N ASN A 312 -21.15 -1.90 -9.31
CA ASN A 312 -21.09 -1.57 -7.88
C ASN A 312 -19.71 -1.81 -7.25
N ILE A 313 -18.64 -1.33 -7.89
CA ILE A 313 -17.27 -1.40 -7.37
C ILE A 313 -17.11 -0.52 -6.11
N ASP A 314 -15.93 -0.57 -5.49
CA ASP A 314 -15.64 0.19 -4.26
C ASP A 314 -14.71 1.38 -4.52
N PHE A 315 -13.76 1.21 -5.43
CA PHE A 315 -12.71 2.19 -5.72
C PHE A 315 -12.51 2.40 -7.22
N ILE A 316 -12.18 3.63 -7.61
CA ILE A 316 -11.67 3.99 -8.94
C ILE A 316 -10.31 4.64 -8.74
N ALA A 317 -9.25 4.06 -9.33
CA ALA A 317 -7.95 4.69 -9.43
C ALA A 317 -7.84 5.39 -10.79
N VAL A 318 -7.59 6.70 -10.77
CA VAL A 318 -7.50 7.55 -11.96
C VAL A 318 -6.03 7.74 -12.32
N SER A 319 -5.67 7.32 -13.54
CA SER A 319 -4.33 7.45 -14.11
C SER A 319 -4.05 8.86 -14.62
N PHE A 320 -2.77 9.23 -14.62
CA PHE A 320 -2.18 10.46 -15.12
C PHE A 320 -2.87 11.73 -14.64
N VAL A 321 -3.19 11.77 -13.34
CA VAL A 321 -3.88 12.91 -12.75
C VAL A 321 -2.96 14.12 -12.75
N LYS A 322 -3.37 15.13 -13.52
CA LYS A 322 -2.65 16.40 -13.61
C LYS A 322 -3.10 17.37 -12.53
N ASP A 323 -4.39 17.48 -12.31
CA ASP A 323 -5.02 18.52 -11.48
C ASP A 323 -6.17 17.99 -10.62
N ALA A 324 -6.53 18.78 -9.61
CA ALA A 324 -7.63 18.49 -8.68
C ALA A 324 -9.03 18.60 -9.32
N GLY A 325 -9.17 19.36 -10.40
CA GLY A 325 -10.44 19.59 -11.10
C GLY A 325 -10.98 18.32 -11.73
N ALA A 326 -10.13 17.54 -12.39
CA ALA A 326 -10.51 16.25 -12.96
C ALA A 326 -11.08 15.27 -11.90
N ILE A 327 -10.44 15.22 -10.73
CA ILE A 327 -10.90 14.39 -9.61
C ILE A 327 -12.22 14.90 -9.03
N THR A 328 -12.34 16.20 -8.83
CA THR A 328 -13.55 16.83 -8.30
C THR A 328 -14.74 16.57 -9.23
N HIS A 329 -14.56 16.77 -10.53
CA HIS A 329 -15.58 16.51 -11.54
C HIS A 329 -16.06 15.05 -11.53
N LEU A 330 -15.13 14.08 -11.43
CA LEU A 330 -15.50 12.67 -11.33
C LEU A 330 -16.28 12.38 -10.03
N ARG A 331 -15.87 12.96 -8.89
CA ARG A 331 -16.57 12.75 -7.62
C ARG A 331 -17.98 13.33 -7.63
N ASP A 332 -18.19 14.49 -8.24
CA ASP A 332 -19.51 15.10 -8.41
C ASP A 332 -20.41 14.23 -9.30
N TYR A 333 -19.85 13.70 -10.39
CA TYR A 333 -20.54 12.74 -11.26
C TYR A 333 -20.94 11.46 -10.52
N LEU A 334 -20.05 10.90 -9.70
CA LEU A 334 -20.34 9.69 -8.91
C LEU A 334 -21.41 9.94 -7.85
N THR A 335 -21.39 11.11 -7.20
CA THR A 335 -22.37 11.49 -6.18
C THR A 335 -23.78 11.61 -6.75
N THR A 336 -23.90 12.01 -8.02
CA THR A 336 -25.18 12.17 -8.72
C THR A 336 -25.67 10.89 -9.39
N THR A 337 -24.76 10.01 -9.83
CA THR A 337 -25.10 8.86 -10.68
C THR A 337 -25.11 7.52 -9.91
N SER A 338 -24.28 7.36 -8.89
CA SER A 338 -24.13 6.11 -8.16
C SER A 338 -24.94 6.11 -6.86
N SER A 339 -25.69 5.03 -6.62
CA SER A 339 -26.33 4.79 -5.32
C SER A 339 -25.34 4.38 -4.23
N LYS A 340 -24.19 3.84 -4.64
CA LYS A 340 -23.10 3.40 -3.77
C LYS A 340 -22.02 4.47 -3.70
N ALA A 341 -21.48 4.73 -2.51
CA ALA A 341 -20.37 5.66 -2.32
C ALA A 341 -19.05 5.04 -2.82
N ILE A 342 -18.68 5.31 -4.07
CA ILE A 342 -17.42 4.87 -4.70
C ILE A 342 -16.32 5.88 -4.35
N LYS A 343 -15.14 5.39 -3.99
CA LYS A 343 -13.98 6.19 -3.60
C LYS A 343 -13.03 6.41 -4.77
N VAL A 344 -12.57 7.65 -4.94
CA VAL A 344 -11.68 8.02 -6.06
C VAL A 344 -10.25 8.21 -5.57
N LEU A 345 -9.32 7.44 -6.11
CA LEU A 345 -7.89 7.56 -5.85
C LEU A 345 -7.20 8.22 -7.04
N ALA A 346 -6.39 9.24 -6.79
CA ALA A 346 -5.51 9.80 -7.83
C ALA A 346 -4.18 9.04 -7.87
N LYS A 347 -3.73 8.68 -9.08
CA LYS A 347 -2.41 8.10 -9.30
C LYS A 347 -1.40 9.22 -9.54
N ILE A 348 -0.35 9.24 -8.72
CA ILE A 348 0.76 10.20 -8.82
C ILE A 348 1.83 9.56 -9.70
N GLU A 349 1.85 10.00 -10.95
CA GLU A 349 2.59 9.39 -12.07
C GLU A 349 3.45 10.39 -12.84
N SER A 350 3.26 11.70 -12.61
CA SER A 350 3.90 12.75 -13.41
C SER A 350 4.51 13.85 -12.56
N LEU A 351 5.48 14.58 -13.12
CA LEU A 351 6.05 15.76 -12.46
C LEU A 351 5.00 16.85 -12.19
N GLU A 352 3.99 16.97 -13.05
CA GLU A 352 2.88 17.90 -12.87
C GLU A 352 2.03 17.56 -11.64
N SER A 353 1.76 16.27 -11.45
CA SER A 353 1.04 15.78 -10.26
C SER A 353 1.81 16.06 -8.97
N LEU A 354 3.14 15.97 -8.99
CA LEU A 354 3.99 16.32 -7.85
C LEU A 354 3.95 17.81 -7.51
N ARG A 355 3.95 18.68 -8.53
CA ARG A 355 3.88 20.13 -8.32
C ARG A 355 2.57 20.59 -7.69
N ARG A 356 1.47 19.85 -7.95
CA ARG A 356 0.12 20.11 -7.43
C ARG A 356 -0.33 19.06 -6.41
N LEU A 357 0.64 18.41 -5.75
CA LEU A 357 0.39 17.24 -4.91
C LEU A 357 -0.67 17.52 -3.82
N GLU A 358 -0.54 18.63 -3.09
CA GLU A 358 -1.45 18.94 -1.97
C GLU A 358 -2.90 19.12 -2.45
N GLU A 359 -3.10 19.86 -3.53
CA GLU A 359 -4.42 20.11 -4.14
C GLU A 359 -5.07 18.80 -4.61
N ILE A 360 -4.30 17.94 -5.27
CA ILE A 360 -4.78 16.63 -5.74
C ILE A 360 -5.14 15.72 -4.56
N VAL A 361 -4.31 15.67 -3.53
CA VAL A 361 -4.55 14.88 -2.32
C VAL A 361 -5.82 15.35 -1.60
N GLU A 362 -6.04 16.66 -1.50
CA GLU A 362 -7.23 17.23 -0.87
C GLU A 362 -8.51 16.84 -1.61
N ALA A 363 -8.50 16.93 -2.95
CA ALA A 363 -9.62 16.59 -3.82
C ALA A 363 -9.91 15.08 -3.89
N SER A 364 -8.93 14.21 -3.63
CA SER A 364 -9.04 12.75 -3.76
C SER A 364 -9.52 12.07 -2.47
N ASP A 365 -10.08 10.86 -2.56
CA ASP A 365 -10.37 10.02 -1.38
C ASP A 365 -9.14 9.21 -0.91
N GLY A 366 -8.10 9.10 -1.74
CA GLY A 366 -6.84 8.43 -1.47
C GLY A 366 -5.85 8.64 -2.62
N ILE A 367 -4.62 8.17 -2.46
CA ILE A 367 -3.56 8.30 -3.46
C ILE A 367 -2.93 6.94 -3.77
N MET A 368 -2.52 6.74 -5.01
CA MET A 368 -1.66 5.63 -5.42
C MET A 368 -0.36 6.17 -6.01
N ILE A 369 0.77 5.81 -5.42
CA ILE A 369 2.11 6.16 -5.91
C ILE A 369 2.53 5.09 -6.92
N ALA A 370 2.46 5.42 -8.21
CA ALA A 370 2.84 4.51 -9.29
C ALA A 370 4.29 4.78 -9.68
N ARG A 371 5.20 4.09 -8.98
CA ARG A 371 6.65 4.33 -9.02
C ARG A 371 7.29 4.05 -10.37
N GLY A 372 6.83 3.03 -11.09
CA GLY A 372 7.31 2.73 -12.44
C GLY A 372 7.05 3.90 -13.38
N ASP A 373 5.85 4.49 -13.30
CA ASP A 373 5.42 5.58 -14.18
C ASP A 373 6.07 6.90 -13.77
N LEU A 374 6.10 7.16 -12.46
CA LEU A 374 6.78 8.32 -11.91
C LEU A 374 8.29 8.29 -12.20
N GLY A 375 8.91 7.10 -12.21
CA GLY A 375 10.33 6.91 -12.54
C GLY A 375 10.68 7.21 -14.00
N VAL A 376 9.68 7.33 -14.89
CA VAL A 376 9.87 7.83 -16.25
C VAL A 376 9.98 9.36 -16.28
N GLU A 377 9.40 10.03 -15.28
CA GLU A 377 9.18 11.49 -15.27
C GLU A 377 10.15 12.23 -14.34
N ILE A 378 10.76 11.53 -13.37
CA ILE A 378 11.76 12.09 -12.45
C ILE A 378 12.99 11.18 -12.35
N PRO A 379 14.17 11.73 -12.00
CA PRO A 379 15.35 10.90 -11.81
C PRO A 379 15.13 9.79 -10.77
N LEU A 380 15.57 8.57 -11.09
CA LEU A 380 15.29 7.37 -10.30
C LEU A 380 15.75 7.48 -8.85
N GLU A 381 16.83 8.22 -8.59
CA GLU A 381 17.37 8.44 -7.25
C GLU A 381 16.48 9.32 -6.36
N GLN A 382 15.54 10.08 -6.95
CA GLN A 382 14.59 10.91 -6.23
C GLN A 382 13.35 10.15 -5.78
N ILE A 383 13.01 9.03 -6.43
CA ILE A 383 11.79 8.24 -6.18
C ILE A 383 11.61 7.90 -4.69
N PRO A 384 12.62 7.40 -3.95
CA PRO A 384 12.43 7.06 -2.54
C PRO A 384 12.11 8.28 -1.65
N SER A 385 12.67 9.45 -1.98
CA SER A 385 12.42 10.69 -1.24
C SER A 385 11.03 11.24 -1.56
N VAL A 386 10.66 11.26 -2.84
CA VAL A 386 9.34 11.71 -3.29
C VAL A 386 8.23 10.81 -2.74
N GLN A 387 8.44 9.49 -2.71
CA GLN A 387 7.50 8.55 -2.08
C GLN A 387 7.21 8.95 -0.64
N LYS A 388 8.27 9.21 0.15
CA LYS A 388 8.15 9.65 1.54
C LYS A 388 7.39 10.96 1.69
N ASP A 389 7.62 11.91 0.79
CA ASP A 389 6.93 13.20 0.81
C ASP A 389 5.44 13.03 0.47
N ILE A 390 5.09 12.19 -0.51
CA ILE A 390 3.71 11.86 -0.84
C ILE A 390 3.02 11.16 0.33
N THR A 391 3.62 10.13 0.94
CA THR A 391 3.00 9.44 2.08
C THR A 391 2.84 10.37 3.27
N TYR A 392 3.79 11.29 3.49
CA TYR A 392 3.68 12.33 4.51
C TYR A 392 2.48 13.24 4.26
N VAL A 393 2.34 13.83 3.06
CA VAL A 393 1.22 14.72 2.71
C VAL A 393 -0.13 14.00 2.83
N CYS A 394 -0.23 12.76 2.32
CA CYS A 394 -1.44 11.94 2.42
C CYS A 394 -1.85 11.73 3.88
N ARG A 395 -0.90 11.37 4.75
CA ARG A 395 -1.18 11.21 6.18
C ARG A 395 -1.60 12.53 6.82
N GLN A 396 -0.93 13.64 6.51
CA GLN A 396 -1.32 14.95 7.05
C GLN A 396 -2.76 15.30 6.68
N LEU A 397 -3.21 14.94 5.47
CA LEU A 397 -4.56 15.20 4.95
C LEU A 397 -5.57 14.07 5.23
N ASN A 398 -5.23 13.09 6.07
CA ASN A 398 -6.09 11.95 6.40
C ASN A 398 -6.57 11.16 5.16
N LYS A 399 -5.67 10.97 4.19
CA LYS A 399 -5.92 10.19 2.97
C LYS A 399 -5.08 8.92 2.97
N PRO A 400 -5.66 7.74 2.69
CA PRO A 400 -4.90 6.51 2.56
C PRO A 400 -4.01 6.57 1.32
N VAL A 401 -2.82 5.99 1.44
CA VAL A 401 -1.84 5.93 0.33
C VAL A 401 -1.43 4.50 0.00
N ILE A 402 -1.44 4.17 -1.29
CA ILE A 402 -0.98 2.90 -1.85
C ILE A 402 0.39 3.11 -2.45
N VAL A 403 1.37 2.30 -2.08
CA VAL A 403 2.64 2.21 -2.81
C VAL A 403 2.53 1.07 -3.83
N ALA A 404 2.70 1.41 -5.10
CA ALA A 404 2.45 0.53 -6.23
C ALA A 404 3.67 0.39 -7.15
N SER A 405 3.67 -0.70 -7.94
CA SER A 405 4.69 -1.11 -8.93
C SER A 405 6.09 -1.37 -8.38
N GLN A 406 6.85 -2.29 -8.98
CA GLN A 406 8.26 -2.56 -8.68
C GLN A 406 8.56 -2.92 -7.22
N LEU A 407 7.61 -3.52 -6.48
CA LEU A 407 7.84 -3.96 -5.10
C LEU A 407 8.53 -5.33 -5.05
N LEU A 408 8.02 -6.29 -5.82
CA LEU A 408 8.55 -7.66 -5.89
C LEU A 408 8.60 -8.13 -7.35
N GLU A 409 8.97 -7.25 -8.29
CA GLU A 409 8.92 -7.48 -9.74
C GLU A 409 9.61 -8.77 -10.18
N SER A 410 10.76 -9.11 -9.56
CA SER A 410 11.47 -10.35 -9.85
C SER A 410 10.62 -11.60 -9.58
N MET A 411 9.61 -11.51 -8.72
CA MET A 411 8.71 -12.60 -8.40
C MET A 411 7.65 -12.91 -9.46
N VAL A 412 7.60 -12.12 -10.54
CA VAL A 412 6.89 -12.51 -11.77
C VAL A 412 7.49 -13.82 -12.32
N GLU A 413 8.83 -13.89 -12.38
CA GLU A 413 9.58 -14.99 -12.98
C GLU A 413 10.24 -15.92 -11.95
N TYR A 414 10.58 -15.41 -10.76
CA TYR A 414 11.38 -16.14 -9.77
C TYR A 414 10.60 -16.41 -8.47
N PRO A 415 10.82 -17.56 -7.80
CA PRO A 415 10.08 -17.90 -6.60
C PRO A 415 10.48 -17.11 -5.35
N THR A 416 11.55 -16.32 -5.41
CA THR A 416 12.15 -15.63 -4.26
C THR A 416 12.59 -14.24 -4.70
N PRO A 417 12.24 -13.18 -3.95
CA PRO A 417 12.63 -11.84 -4.31
C PRO A 417 14.09 -11.58 -3.98
N THR A 418 14.62 -10.52 -4.56
CA THR A 418 15.92 -9.97 -4.22
C THR A 418 15.90 -9.33 -2.83
N ARG A 419 17.09 -9.17 -2.24
CA ARG A 419 17.23 -8.43 -0.96
C ARG A 419 16.87 -6.95 -1.11
N ALA A 420 17.09 -6.37 -2.29
CA ALA A 420 16.76 -4.99 -2.58
C ALA A 420 15.25 -4.77 -2.54
N GLU A 421 14.47 -5.65 -3.15
CA GLU A 421 13.00 -5.61 -3.13
C GLU A 421 12.43 -5.76 -1.71
N VAL A 422 12.99 -6.67 -0.90
CA VAL A 422 12.57 -6.80 0.51
C VAL A 422 12.90 -5.53 1.31
N ALA A 423 14.03 -4.89 1.04
CA ALA A 423 14.39 -3.61 1.67
C ALA A 423 13.45 -2.48 1.22
N ASP A 424 13.04 -2.48 -0.05
CA ASP A 424 12.08 -1.51 -0.61
C ASP A 424 10.68 -1.65 0.03
N VAL A 425 10.16 -2.88 0.11
CA VAL A 425 8.91 -3.18 0.85
C VAL A 425 9.01 -2.73 2.31
N SER A 426 10.14 -3.01 2.96
CA SER A 426 10.40 -2.59 4.34
C SER A 426 10.35 -1.07 4.49
N GLU A 427 10.96 -0.35 3.56
CA GLU A 427 10.99 1.12 3.58
C GLU A 427 9.61 1.72 3.33
N ALA A 428 8.82 1.17 2.39
CA ALA A 428 7.45 1.63 2.15
C ALA A 428 6.57 1.54 3.41
N VAL A 429 6.69 0.46 4.18
CA VAL A 429 5.97 0.30 5.47
C VAL A 429 6.50 1.28 6.51
N ARG A 430 7.81 1.47 6.59
CA ARG A 430 8.45 2.43 7.51
C ARG A 430 8.11 3.89 7.20
N GLN A 431 7.78 4.18 5.94
CA GLN A 431 7.26 5.46 5.46
C GLN A 431 5.73 5.59 5.63
N TYR A 432 5.10 4.66 6.35
CA TYR A 432 3.70 4.68 6.73
C TYR A 432 2.72 4.56 5.56
N ALA A 433 3.06 3.79 4.53
CA ALA A 433 2.09 3.39 3.51
C ALA A 433 0.88 2.68 4.13
N ASP A 434 -0.34 3.05 3.75
CA ASP A 434 -1.56 2.36 4.21
C ASP A 434 -1.70 1.00 3.54
N ALA A 435 -1.33 0.92 2.25
CA ALA A 435 -1.38 -0.30 1.48
C ALA A 435 -0.15 -0.48 0.57
N LEU A 436 0.18 -1.74 0.29
CA LEU A 436 1.15 -2.14 -0.72
C LEU A 436 0.44 -2.93 -1.83
N MET A 437 0.89 -2.76 -3.07
CA MET A 437 0.21 -3.34 -4.24
C MET A 437 1.10 -4.25 -5.08
N LEU A 438 0.65 -5.48 -5.31
CA LEU A 438 1.17 -6.37 -6.35
C LEU A 438 0.54 -6.03 -7.69
N SER A 439 1.39 -5.90 -8.71
CA SER A 439 1.04 -5.57 -10.09
C SER A 439 1.18 -6.81 -10.97
N GLY A 440 2.27 -6.95 -11.73
CA GLY A 440 2.53 -8.12 -12.57
C GLY A 440 2.68 -9.40 -11.76
N GLU A 441 3.18 -9.29 -10.53
CA GLU A 441 3.51 -10.43 -9.66
C GLU A 441 2.29 -11.33 -9.42
N SER A 442 1.12 -10.74 -9.17
CA SER A 442 -0.13 -11.49 -8.97
C SER A 442 -0.93 -11.68 -10.25
N ALA A 443 -0.85 -10.74 -11.20
CA ALA A 443 -1.70 -10.77 -12.39
C ALA A 443 -1.27 -11.85 -13.41
N ILE A 444 0.03 -11.91 -13.70
CA ILE A 444 0.61 -12.81 -14.72
C ILE A 444 1.74 -13.68 -14.16
N GLY A 445 2.29 -13.32 -13.01
CA GLY A 445 3.44 -13.99 -12.41
C GLY A 445 3.17 -15.44 -11.99
N SER A 446 4.21 -16.26 -12.10
CA SER A 446 4.15 -17.68 -11.71
C SER A 446 4.09 -17.88 -10.18
N TYR A 447 4.43 -16.84 -9.42
CA TYR A 447 4.60 -16.92 -7.96
C TYR A 447 3.77 -15.89 -7.18
N GLY A 448 2.65 -15.43 -7.73
CA GLY A 448 1.79 -14.42 -7.10
C GLY A 448 1.41 -14.71 -5.65
N MET A 449 1.06 -15.96 -5.32
CA MET A 449 0.76 -16.36 -3.93
C MET A 449 1.98 -16.25 -3.00
N LYS A 450 3.19 -16.56 -3.50
CA LYS A 450 4.42 -16.39 -2.73
C LYS A 450 4.76 -14.91 -2.57
N ALA A 451 4.58 -14.11 -3.61
CA ALA A 451 4.79 -12.66 -3.55
C ALA A 451 3.88 -12.01 -2.49
N LEU A 452 2.60 -12.40 -2.46
CA LEU A 452 1.67 -11.95 -1.43
C LEU A 452 2.10 -12.37 -0.01
N SER A 453 2.60 -13.61 0.13
CA SER A 453 3.16 -14.07 1.40
C SER A 453 4.38 -13.25 1.83
N VAL A 454 5.28 -12.90 0.91
CA VAL A 454 6.45 -12.07 1.23
C VAL A 454 6.02 -10.66 1.66
N LEU A 455 5.11 -10.01 0.92
CA LEU A 455 4.58 -8.70 1.32
C LEU A 455 3.97 -8.76 2.72
N ARG A 456 3.15 -9.78 2.99
CA ARG A 456 2.53 -9.97 4.31
C ARG A 456 3.57 -10.12 5.41
N THR A 457 4.50 -11.07 5.27
CA THR A 457 5.50 -11.35 6.32
C THR A 457 6.43 -10.16 6.55
N THR A 458 6.86 -9.48 5.48
CA THR A 458 7.75 -8.31 5.57
C THR A 458 7.03 -7.15 6.25
N SER A 459 5.78 -6.86 5.87
CA SER A 459 4.97 -5.83 6.50
C SER A 459 4.74 -6.08 7.98
N THR A 460 4.32 -7.30 8.36
CA THR A 460 4.12 -7.65 9.78
C THR A 460 5.41 -7.53 10.60
N ARG A 461 6.56 -7.95 10.06
CA ARG A 461 7.85 -7.78 10.76
C ARG A 461 8.22 -6.31 10.92
N MET A 462 7.99 -5.49 9.90
CA MET A 462 8.30 -4.06 9.95
C MET A 462 7.36 -3.29 10.89
N GLU A 463 6.07 -3.61 10.89
CA GLU A 463 5.09 -3.10 11.85
C GLU A 463 5.50 -3.38 13.29
N GLN A 464 6.00 -4.59 13.56
CA GLN A 464 6.55 -4.97 14.86
C GLN A 464 7.79 -4.14 15.22
N SER A 465 8.75 -4.01 14.29
CA SER A 465 9.97 -3.20 14.50
C SER A 465 9.64 -1.73 14.80
N CYS A 466 8.71 -1.14 14.04
CA CYS A 466 8.27 0.24 14.26
C CYS A 466 7.67 0.46 15.65
N ARG A 467 6.94 -0.53 16.17
CA ARG A 467 6.39 -0.53 17.53
C ARG A 467 7.49 -0.65 18.59
N GLU A 468 8.44 -1.57 18.41
CA GLU A 468 9.59 -1.73 19.32
C GLU A 468 10.43 -0.44 19.43
N GLU A 469 10.53 0.30 18.34
CA GLU A 469 11.20 1.62 18.26
C GLU A 469 10.33 2.79 18.78
N ASN A 470 9.06 2.57 19.15
CA ASN A 470 8.09 3.61 19.52
C ASN A 470 7.97 4.75 18.50
N ARG A 471 8.10 4.46 17.20
CA ARG A 471 8.16 5.49 16.14
C ARG A 471 6.91 6.35 16.04
N GLN A 472 5.76 5.83 16.50
CA GLN A 472 4.46 6.50 16.52
C GLN A 472 4.51 7.81 17.31
N THR A 473 5.32 7.86 18.37
CA THR A 473 5.50 9.07 19.20
C THR A 473 6.14 10.24 18.47
N LEU A 474 6.77 9.99 17.30
CA LEU A 474 7.45 10.99 16.48
C LEU A 474 6.53 11.58 15.39
N LEU A 475 5.27 11.18 15.33
CA LEU A 475 4.34 11.60 14.29
C LEU A 475 3.84 13.03 14.54
N HIS A 476 4.26 13.97 13.69
CA HIS A 476 3.63 15.29 13.61
C HIS A 476 2.24 15.18 12.95
N GLN A 477 1.28 15.93 13.50
CA GLN A 477 -0.10 16.01 12.99
C GLN A 477 -0.46 17.45 12.58
N ARG A 478 -0.99 17.59 11.37
CA ARG A 478 -1.64 18.81 10.87
C ARG A 478 -3.08 18.82 11.38
N LYS A 479 -3.52 19.99 11.85
CA LYS A 479 -4.92 20.22 12.20
C LYS A 479 -5.77 20.24 10.92
N LEU A 480 -6.78 19.38 10.84
CA LEU A 480 -7.68 19.28 9.68
C LEU A 480 -9.07 19.86 9.92
N GLY A 481 -9.55 19.85 11.16
CA GLY A 481 -10.93 20.25 11.44
C GLY A 481 -11.23 21.69 11.01
N ALA A 482 -12.05 21.84 9.97
CA ALA A 482 -12.51 23.15 9.48
C ALA A 482 -13.63 23.72 10.36
N SER A 483 -14.55 22.86 10.82
CA SER A 483 -15.62 23.20 11.75
C SER A 483 -15.31 22.73 13.18
N LEU A 484 -15.97 23.31 14.19
CA LEU A 484 -15.81 22.86 15.58
C LEU A 484 -16.13 21.35 15.75
N PRO A 485 -17.23 20.79 15.22
CA PRO A 485 -17.49 19.35 15.27
C PRO A 485 -16.35 18.49 14.68
N ASP A 486 -15.74 18.94 13.58
CA ASP A 486 -14.61 18.23 12.97
C ASP A 486 -13.36 18.29 13.83
N GLN A 487 -13.10 19.44 14.46
CA GLN A 487 -12.00 19.61 15.39
C GLN A 487 -12.18 18.73 16.63
N ILE A 488 -13.40 18.63 17.17
CA ILE A 488 -13.69 17.76 18.31
C ILE A 488 -13.44 16.30 17.93
N ALA A 489 -13.99 15.83 16.80
CA ALA A 489 -13.78 14.47 16.32
C ALA A 489 -12.28 14.15 16.13
N GLU A 490 -11.54 15.08 15.54
CA GLU A 490 -10.10 14.97 15.34
C GLU A 490 -9.34 14.87 16.67
N GLN A 491 -9.59 15.78 17.61
CA GLN A 491 -8.91 15.76 18.90
C GLN A 491 -9.27 14.53 19.73
N ILE A 492 -10.52 14.07 19.67
CA ILE A 492 -10.94 12.81 20.32
C ILE A 492 -10.15 11.63 19.76
N CYS A 493 -10.03 11.50 18.44
CA CYS A 493 -9.25 10.42 17.84
C CYS A 493 -7.75 10.50 18.19
N ASN A 494 -7.19 11.71 18.26
CA ASN A 494 -5.79 11.93 18.65
C ASN A 494 -5.55 11.49 20.10
N CYS A 495 -6.38 11.97 21.03
CA CYS A 495 -6.32 11.60 22.45
C CYS A 495 -6.63 10.11 22.67
N ALA A 496 -7.55 9.53 21.90
CA ALA A 496 -7.88 8.12 21.97
C ALA A 496 -6.68 7.23 21.63
N VAL A 497 -5.91 7.58 20.59
CA VAL A 497 -4.71 6.83 20.22
C VAL A 497 -3.61 7.00 21.26
N GLU A 498 -3.37 8.24 21.73
CA GLU A 498 -2.40 8.49 22.79
C GLU A 498 -2.73 7.71 24.07
N MET A 499 -4.00 7.73 24.47
CA MET A 499 -4.50 6.99 25.62
C MET A 499 -4.38 5.47 25.42
N ALA A 500 -4.77 4.97 24.25
CA ALA A 500 -4.69 3.56 23.90
C ALA A 500 -3.23 3.05 23.98
N ASP A 501 -2.29 3.81 23.43
CA ASP A 501 -0.87 3.45 23.42
C ASP A 501 -0.25 3.54 24.82
N ASN A 502 -0.57 4.58 25.59
CA ASN A 502 -0.03 4.78 26.95
C ASN A 502 -0.59 3.78 27.97
N LEU A 503 -1.87 3.42 27.85
CA LEU A 503 -2.50 2.41 28.71
C LEU A 503 -2.17 0.98 28.27
N GLY A 504 -1.69 0.80 27.04
CA GLY A 504 -1.44 -0.52 26.46
C GLY A 504 -2.71 -1.32 26.27
N VAL A 505 -3.80 -0.68 25.81
CA VAL A 505 -5.07 -1.38 25.54
C VAL A 505 -4.89 -2.41 24.42
N ASP A 506 -5.69 -3.47 24.45
CA ASP A 506 -5.61 -4.57 23.49
C ASP A 506 -6.26 -4.23 22.14
N ALA A 507 -7.33 -3.43 22.14
CA ALA A 507 -8.04 -3.05 20.92
C ALA A 507 -8.72 -1.68 21.03
N ILE A 508 -8.90 -1.03 19.87
CA ILE A 508 -9.74 0.17 19.74
C ILE A 508 -11.01 -0.21 18.98
N PHE A 509 -12.17 0.04 19.57
CA PHE A 509 -13.48 -0.14 18.95
C PHE A 509 -14.02 1.20 18.52
N VAL A 510 -14.29 1.36 17.23
CA VAL A 510 -14.88 2.56 16.68
C VAL A 510 -16.22 2.25 16.04
N TYR A 511 -17.26 2.92 16.51
CA TYR A 511 -18.60 2.83 15.94
C TYR A 511 -18.80 3.99 14.99
N THR A 512 -19.00 3.69 13.70
CA THR A 512 -19.02 4.72 12.66
C THR A 512 -20.02 4.48 11.53
N ARG A 513 -20.75 5.52 11.15
CA ARG A 513 -21.67 5.48 9.99
C ARG A 513 -20.97 5.76 8.67
N HIS A 514 -19.96 6.62 8.68
CA HIS A 514 -19.30 7.13 7.46
C HIS A 514 -17.80 6.81 7.38
N GLY A 515 -17.21 6.23 8.44
CA GLY A 515 -15.80 5.82 8.47
C GLY A 515 -14.83 6.94 8.87
N LYS A 516 -15.31 8.15 9.17
CA LYS A 516 -14.46 9.32 9.44
C LYS A 516 -13.57 9.11 10.67
N MET A 517 -14.14 8.70 11.81
CA MET A 517 -13.34 8.45 13.01
C MET A 517 -12.37 7.27 12.82
N ALA A 518 -12.79 6.20 12.13
CA ALA A 518 -11.90 5.08 11.82
C ALA A 518 -10.68 5.51 10.99
N SER A 519 -10.89 6.40 10.00
CA SER A 519 -9.80 6.99 9.22
C SER A 519 -8.88 7.86 10.08
N LEU A 520 -9.43 8.71 10.95
CA LEU A 520 -8.64 9.57 11.84
C LEU A 520 -7.82 8.75 12.85
N LEU A 521 -8.37 7.66 13.37
CA LEU A 521 -7.63 6.71 14.21
C LEU A 521 -6.50 6.06 13.41
N SER A 522 -6.79 5.55 12.20
CA SER A 522 -5.79 4.98 11.28
C SER A 522 -4.62 5.94 11.02
N ARG A 523 -4.91 7.23 10.76
CA ARG A 523 -3.92 8.28 10.50
C ARG A 523 -2.88 8.42 11.61
N ASN A 524 -3.30 8.21 12.87
CA ASN A 524 -2.45 8.33 14.05
C ASN A 524 -1.59 7.07 14.31
N ARG A 525 -1.78 6.02 13.51
CA ARG A 525 -1.02 4.76 13.53
C ARG A 525 -0.96 4.08 14.92
N PRO A 526 -2.11 3.87 15.61
CA PRO A 526 -2.15 3.27 16.96
C PRO A 526 -1.45 1.91 17.02
N ASN A 527 -0.88 1.56 18.17
CA ASN A 527 -0.32 0.24 18.44
C ASN A 527 -1.36 -0.89 18.54
N PRO A 528 -2.53 -0.71 19.17
CA PRO A 528 -3.61 -1.69 19.07
C PRO A 528 -4.27 -1.67 17.68
N PRO A 529 -4.88 -2.79 17.26
CA PRO A 529 -5.75 -2.84 16.08
C PRO A 529 -7.02 -2.01 16.30
N VAL A 530 -7.57 -1.48 15.20
CA VAL A 530 -8.83 -0.72 15.18
C VAL A 530 -9.93 -1.60 14.58
N PHE A 531 -11.02 -1.83 15.31
CA PHE A 531 -12.21 -2.50 14.80
C PHE A 531 -13.29 -1.47 14.52
N ALA A 532 -13.68 -1.34 13.25
CA ALA A 532 -14.64 -0.34 12.81
C ALA A 532 -16.01 -0.97 12.56
N PHE A 533 -16.95 -0.73 13.46
CA PHE A 533 -18.32 -1.22 13.40
C PHE A 533 -19.18 -0.24 12.60
N THR A 534 -19.80 -0.71 11.53
CA THR A 534 -20.64 0.11 10.66
C THR A 534 -21.87 -0.66 10.20
N ASN A 535 -22.97 0.04 9.95
CA ASN A 535 -24.19 -0.53 9.36
C ASN A 535 -24.26 -0.27 7.84
N ASN A 536 -23.22 0.32 7.25
CA ASN A 536 -23.15 0.61 5.82
C ASN A 536 -22.08 -0.26 5.14
N SER A 537 -22.52 -1.11 4.21
CA SER A 537 -21.63 -2.00 3.45
C SER A 537 -20.62 -1.24 2.58
N SER A 538 -21.00 -0.08 2.03
CA SER A 538 -20.08 0.76 1.23
C SER A 538 -18.97 1.32 2.11
N THR A 539 -19.31 1.77 3.32
CA THR A 539 -18.32 2.22 4.30
C THR A 539 -17.41 1.07 4.74
N GLN A 540 -17.96 -0.12 4.96
CA GLN A 540 -17.17 -1.32 5.28
C GLN A 540 -16.10 -1.57 4.21
N MET A 541 -16.48 -1.61 2.94
CA MET A 541 -15.55 -1.86 1.84
C MET A 541 -14.55 -0.71 1.63
N ALA A 542 -14.97 0.55 1.86
CA ALA A 542 -14.06 1.70 1.77
C ALA A 542 -12.96 1.67 2.85
N LEU A 543 -13.27 1.14 4.04
CA LEU A 543 -12.32 1.05 5.16
C LEU A 543 -11.26 -0.05 4.97
N ASN A 544 -11.42 -0.97 4.02
CA ASN A 544 -10.41 -2.00 3.73
C ASN A 544 -9.06 -1.44 3.23
N LEU A 545 -9.03 -0.15 2.85
CA LEU A 545 -7.80 0.53 2.47
C LEU A 545 -7.12 1.28 3.65
N GLN A 546 -7.80 1.44 4.78
CA GLN A 546 -7.28 2.19 5.92
C GLN A 546 -6.35 1.33 6.77
N TRP A 547 -5.13 1.80 7.03
CA TRP A 547 -4.15 1.08 7.82
C TRP A 547 -4.66 0.68 9.21
N GLY A 548 -4.45 -0.59 9.59
CA GLY A 548 -4.78 -1.09 10.92
C GLY A 548 -6.28 -1.21 11.24
N VAL A 549 -7.16 -0.87 10.30
CA VAL A 549 -8.63 -0.92 10.48
C VAL A 549 -9.19 -2.26 10.00
N THR A 550 -9.94 -2.95 10.84
CA THR A 550 -10.72 -4.14 10.50
C THR A 550 -12.20 -3.77 10.47
N PRO A 551 -12.82 -3.60 9.29
CA PRO A 551 -14.20 -3.14 9.19
C PRO A 551 -15.20 -4.29 9.35
N LEU A 552 -16.21 -4.07 10.18
CA LEU A 552 -17.20 -5.06 10.59
C LEU A 552 -18.61 -4.51 10.32
N LEU A 553 -19.36 -5.24 9.50
CA LEU A 553 -20.77 -4.94 9.29
C LEU A 553 -21.58 -5.42 10.49
N THR A 554 -22.30 -4.50 11.12
CA THR A 554 -23.23 -4.78 12.21
C THR A 554 -24.40 -3.81 12.16
N ASP A 555 -25.58 -4.27 12.56
CA ASP A 555 -26.69 -3.38 12.80
C ASP A 555 -26.39 -2.50 14.00
N LEU A 556 -26.50 -1.19 13.80
CA LEU A 556 -26.26 -0.18 14.81
C LEU A 556 -27.59 0.41 15.24
N SER A 557 -27.86 0.35 16.55
CA SER A 557 -28.97 1.09 17.15
C SER A 557 -28.51 2.48 17.60
N ASP A 558 -29.46 3.32 18.03
CA ASP A 558 -29.16 4.61 18.63
C ASP A 558 -28.65 4.50 20.08
N ASP A 559 -28.76 3.31 20.69
CA ASP A 559 -28.20 3.02 22.01
C ASP A 559 -26.75 2.52 21.88
N MET A 560 -25.81 3.43 22.16
CA MET A 560 -24.38 3.14 22.11
C MET A 560 -23.94 2.08 23.12
N GLU A 561 -24.47 2.12 24.34
CA GLU A 561 -24.11 1.16 25.38
C GLU A 561 -24.62 -0.24 25.01
N GLY A 562 -25.83 -0.32 24.45
CA GLY A 562 -26.39 -1.55 23.88
C GLY A 562 -25.56 -2.09 22.71
N ASN A 563 -25.15 -1.23 21.78
CA ASN A 563 -24.27 -1.62 20.66
C ASN A 563 -22.94 -2.20 21.17
N VAL A 564 -22.35 -1.57 22.19
CA VAL A 564 -21.10 -2.01 22.81
C VAL A 564 -21.26 -3.37 23.46
N LYS A 565 -22.27 -3.55 24.30
CA LYS A 565 -22.56 -4.84 24.98
C LYS A 565 -22.78 -5.96 23.97
N LYS A 566 -23.67 -5.74 22.99
CA LYS A 566 -23.96 -6.71 21.92
C LYS A 566 -22.70 -7.12 21.17
N THR A 567 -21.88 -6.15 20.79
CA THR A 567 -20.65 -6.42 20.04
C THR A 567 -19.64 -7.19 20.88
N VAL A 568 -19.42 -6.79 22.13
CA VAL A 568 -18.53 -7.49 23.06
C VAL A 568 -18.98 -8.93 23.28
N GLU A 569 -20.27 -9.16 23.51
CA GLU A 569 -20.84 -10.50 23.69
C GLU A 569 -20.63 -11.37 22.45
N LEU A 570 -20.86 -10.84 21.27
CA LEU A 570 -20.67 -11.57 20.01
C LEU A 570 -19.20 -11.90 19.74
N ILE A 571 -18.26 -10.99 20.04
CA ILE A 571 -16.81 -11.24 19.89
C ILE A 571 -16.33 -12.26 20.93
N LYS A 572 -16.83 -12.16 22.17
CA LYS A 572 -16.56 -13.12 23.25
C LYS A 572 -17.09 -14.51 22.90
N ALA A 573 -18.29 -14.61 22.33
CA ALA A 573 -18.88 -15.87 21.86
C ALA A 573 -18.04 -16.54 20.77
N LYS A 574 -17.36 -15.76 19.93
CA LYS A 574 -16.42 -16.27 18.91
C LYS A 574 -15.03 -16.62 19.48
N GLY A 575 -14.78 -16.39 20.77
CA GLY A 575 -13.51 -16.68 21.44
C GLY A 575 -12.36 -15.75 21.05
N MET A 576 -12.68 -14.54 20.59
CA MET A 576 -11.70 -13.57 20.07
C MET A 576 -11.26 -12.53 21.11
N ILE A 577 -12.08 -12.32 22.16
CA ILE A 577 -11.74 -11.52 23.33
C ILE A 577 -11.68 -12.46 24.54
N LYS A 578 -10.73 -12.22 25.43
CA LYS A 578 -10.53 -12.92 26.69
C LYS A 578 -10.95 -12.02 27.86
N LYS A 579 -11.11 -12.67 29.01
CA LYS A 579 -11.26 -11.97 30.27
C LYS A 579 -9.98 -11.14 30.53
N ASP A 580 -10.16 -9.95 31.08
CA ASP A 580 -9.13 -8.97 31.42
C ASP A 580 -8.53 -8.20 30.22
N ASP A 581 -9.00 -8.46 28.99
CA ASP A 581 -8.64 -7.62 27.83
C ASP A 581 -9.18 -6.18 28.04
N ALA A 582 -8.35 -5.18 27.74
CA ALA A 582 -8.70 -3.77 27.81
C ALA A 582 -9.05 -3.23 26.43
N ILE A 583 -10.22 -2.61 26.30
CA ILE A 583 -10.69 -2.02 25.04
C ILE A 583 -10.99 -0.54 25.21
N LEU A 584 -10.60 0.25 24.21
CA LEU A 584 -10.94 1.67 24.14
C LEU A 584 -12.03 1.88 23.08
N VAL A 585 -13.14 2.49 23.47
CA VAL A 585 -14.30 2.72 22.62
C VAL A 585 -14.37 4.18 22.21
N VAL A 586 -14.61 4.41 20.92
CA VAL A 586 -14.84 5.71 20.29
C VAL A 586 -16.11 5.61 19.43
N SER A 587 -16.90 6.68 19.36
CA SER A 587 -18.13 6.68 18.56
C SER A 587 -18.44 8.03 17.91
N ASP A 588 -18.90 7.98 16.65
CA ASP A 588 -19.55 9.10 15.95
C ASP A 588 -21.06 8.91 15.74
N ILE A 589 -21.68 7.89 16.35
CA ILE A 589 -23.12 7.64 16.17
C ILE A 589 -23.92 8.68 16.96
N ILE A 590 -24.67 9.49 16.22
CA ILE A 590 -25.62 10.47 16.75
C ILE A 590 -27.00 9.79 16.87
N PRO A 591 -27.64 9.78 18.07
CA PRO A 591 -28.99 9.26 18.23
C PRO A 591 -30.00 10.04 17.40
N ILE A 592 -30.88 9.35 16.67
CA ILE A 592 -31.89 9.98 15.80
C ILE A 592 -33.00 10.63 16.66
N SER A 593 -33.20 10.17 17.90
CA SER A 593 -34.30 10.59 18.77
C SER A 593 -34.08 11.87 19.59
N THR A 594 -32.86 12.41 19.67
CA THR A 594 -32.58 13.66 20.40
C THR A 594 -32.06 14.73 19.48
N ALA A 595 -32.97 15.57 19.00
CA ALA A 595 -32.62 16.89 18.52
C ALA A 595 -31.81 17.60 19.63
N GLN A 596 -30.61 18.08 19.28
CA GLN A 596 -29.80 19.10 19.96
C GLN A 596 -28.56 18.69 20.80
N THR A 597 -28.14 17.43 20.93
CA THR A 597 -26.82 17.17 21.57
C THR A 597 -26.03 16.03 20.93
N ILE A 598 -24.93 16.39 20.27
CA ILE A 598 -23.95 15.45 19.72
C ILE A 598 -22.96 15.09 20.84
N PHE A 599 -23.03 13.88 21.36
CA PHE A 599 -22.04 13.37 22.32
C PHE A 599 -20.98 12.56 21.59
N GLN A 600 -19.75 13.05 21.57
CA GLN A 600 -18.58 12.26 21.20
C GLN A 600 -17.84 11.92 22.48
N SER A 601 -17.50 10.64 22.67
CA SER A 601 -16.90 10.16 23.92
C SER A 601 -15.77 9.16 23.67
N ILE A 602 -14.91 9.05 24.67
CA ILE A 602 -13.88 8.02 24.80
C ILE A 602 -14.22 7.23 26.06
N GLN A 603 -14.30 5.91 25.95
CA GLN A 603 -14.54 5.03 27.08
C GLN A 603 -13.45 3.96 27.12
N VAL A 604 -12.90 3.69 28.30
CA VAL A 604 -11.98 2.57 28.51
C VAL A 604 -12.72 1.52 29.33
N MET A 605 -12.70 0.28 28.85
CA MET A 605 -13.43 -0.82 29.46
C MET A 605 -12.53 -2.03 29.58
N THR A 606 -12.67 -2.78 30.67
CA THR A 606 -12.01 -4.07 30.87
C THR A 606 -13.07 -5.16 30.78
N ILE A 607 -12.78 -6.19 29.99
CA ILE A 607 -13.71 -7.29 29.76
C ILE A 607 -13.72 -8.21 30.99
N THR A 608 -14.91 -8.45 31.55
CA THR A 608 -15.10 -9.27 32.76
C THR A 608 -15.50 -10.70 32.49
#